data_AF-A0A849Z0J7-F1
#
_entry.id   AF-A0A849Z0J7-F1
#
_cell.length_a   1.000
_cell.length_b   1.000
_cell.length_c   1.000
_cell.angle_alpha   90.00
_cell.angle_beta   90.00
_cell.angle_gamma   90.00
#
_symmetry.space_group_name_H-M   'P 1'
#
loop_
_entity.id
_entity.type
_entity.pdbx_description
1 polymer ?
#
loop_
_entity_poly.entity_id
_entity_poly.type
_entity_poly.pdbx_seq_one_letter_code
_entity_poly.pdbx_strand_id
1 'polypeptide(L)'
;MSIRRFLFRLVLPLSFFSGFALVSQGCGSLEQDVCEQACDCEGCDEGDFNDCVDVLEDLKQDTSQEGCESDYQDLLSCLDSKMECDDDEVDLDDCEDELEEVADCLEDDVLGVAYESGGSDNDNDVPNDVPNEGGGGACDEIKDCCIAAAEQAMVSTASCVGYDSATEASCQAAIDAYVTPPGVDVLPECDFQ
;
A
#
# COMPACT_ATOMS: atom_id res chain seq x y z
N MET A 1 61.72 -21.60 10.58
CA MET A 1 62.78 -20.78 9.94
C MET A 1 62.74 -21.09 8.45
N SER A 2 61.95 -20.35 7.68
CA SER A 2 62.28 -19.06 7.04
C SER A 2 63.05 -19.26 5.72
N ILE A 3 62.73 -18.39 4.76
CA ILE A 3 63.33 -18.22 3.44
C ILE A 3 62.68 -19.10 2.34
N ARG A 4 61.54 -18.65 1.85
CA ARG A 4 61.12 -18.94 0.47
C ARG A 4 61.00 -17.63 -0.31
N ARG A 5 61.93 -17.49 -1.26
CA ARG A 5 61.74 -16.90 -2.61
C ARG A 5 61.66 -15.37 -2.63
N PHE A 6 62.79 -14.66 -2.69
CA PHE A 6 63.41 -14.22 -3.97
C PHE A 6 62.34 -13.97 -5.04
N LEU A 7 61.78 -12.75 -5.10
CA LEU A 7 62.30 -11.65 -5.93
C LEU A 7 62.68 -12.11 -7.34
N PHE A 8 61.67 -12.42 -8.15
CA PHE A 8 61.79 -12.27 -9.60
C PHE A 8 61.09 -10.97 -9.99
N ARG A 9 61.92 -9.94 -10.17
CA ARG A 9 61.61 -8.74 -10.95
C ARG A 9 61.01 -9.16 -12.30
N LEU A 10 59.73 -8.93 -12.47
CA LEU A 10 59.10 -8.89 -13.79
C LEU A 10 58.62 -7.46 -14.01
N VAL A 11 59.53 -6.68 -14.59
CA VAL A 11 59.24 -5.40 -15.24
C VAL A 11 58.52 -5.74 -16.54
N LEU A 12 57.22 -5.47 -16.63
CA LEU A 12 56.44 -5.49 -17.88
C LEU A 12 55.68 -4.15 -17.99
N PRO A 13 55.68 -3.52 -19.18
CA PRO A 13 55.28 -2.13 -19.38
C PRO A 13 53.78 -1.97 -19.69
N LEU A 14 53.26 -0.79 -19.35
CA LEU A 14 52.12 -0.08 -19.96
C LEU A 14 51.14 -0.92 -20.80
N SER A 15 49.99 -1.22 -20.21
CA SER A 15 48.75 -1.41 -20.97
C SER A 15 47.61 -0.73 -20.22
N PHE A 16 47.07 0.29 -20.90
CA PHE A 16 45.77 0.90 -20.67
C PHE A 16 44.72 -0.17 -20.33
N PHE A 17 44.09 -0.05 -19.17
CA PHE A 17 42.65 -0.28 -19.08
C PHE A 17 42.09 0.73 -18.09
N SER A 18 41.38 1.71 -18.65
CA SER A 18 40.44 2.55 -17.95
C SER A 18 39.42 1.63 -17.26
N GLY A 19 39.65 1.33 -15.98
CA GLY A 19 38.61 0.83 -15.10
C GLY A 19 38.02 2.04 -14.39
N PHE A 20 37.10 2.73 -15.07
CA PHE A 20 36.18 3.63 -14.39
C PHE A 20 35.48 2.76 -13.35
N ALA A 21 35.84 2.89 -12.09
CA ALA A 21 35.07 2.33 -11.00
C ALA A 21 33.76 3.12 -10.99
N LEU A 22 32.81 2.66 -11.81
CA LEU A 22 31.40 2.92 -11.58
C LEU A 22 31.14 2.29 -10.22
N VAL A 23 31.30 3.09 -9.16
CA VAL A 23 30.42 2.93 -8.02
C VAL A 23 29.05 3.12 -8.63
N SER A 24 28.40 2.01 -8.96
CA SER A 24 26.96 1.98 -9.07
C SER A 24 26.46 2.33 -7.69
N GLN A 25 26.43 3.64 -7.37
CA GLN A 25 25.35 4.15 -6.54
C GLN A 25 24.13 3.65 -7.27
N GLY A 26 23.52 2.60 -6.72
CA GLY A 26 22.37 1.97 -7.33
C GLY A 26 21.40 3.08 -7.66
N CYS A 27 20.84 3.04 -8.86
CA CYS A 27 19.63 3.80 -9.13
C CYS A 27 18.47 3.12 -8.38
N GLY A 28 18.61 2.95 -7.06
CA GLY A 28 17.53 2.57 -6.17
C GLY A 28 16.59 3.77 -6.06
N SER A 29 15.30 3.49 -6.02
CA SER A 29 14.31 4.50 -5.69
C SER A 29 14.33 4.71 -4.17
N LEU A 30 13.86 5.86 -3.68
CA LEU A 30 13.89 6.14 -2.25
C LEU A 30 13.04 5.13 -1.47
N GLU A 31 11.98 4.62 -2.10
CA GLU A 31 11.12 3.55 -1.60
C GLU A 31 11.92 2.26 -1.32
N GLN A 32 12.85 1.89 -2.21
CA GLN A 32 13.71 0.73 -2.00
C GLN A 32 14.68 0.95 -0.84
N ASP A 33 15.24 2.15 -0.72
CA ASP A 33 16.21 2.48 0.34
C ASP A 33 15.52 2.45 1.72
N VAL A 34 14.30 3.00 1.83
CA VAL A 34 13.48 2.96 3.06
C VAL A 34 13.13 1.51 3.42
N CYS A 35 12.67 0.71 2.46
CA CYS A 35 12.35 -0.69 2.71
C CYS A 35 13.59 -1.53 3.06
N GLU A 36 14.75 -1.25 2.46
CA GLU A 36 16.01 -1.92 2.83
C GLU A 36 16.38 -1.59 4.28
N GLN A 37 16.25 -0.32 4.68
CA GLN A 37 16.52 0.11 6.05
C GLN A 37 15.55 -0.51 7.08
N ALA A 38 14.26 -0.60 6.75
CA ALA A 38 13.25 -1.25 7.60
C ALA A 38 13.56 -2.75 7.74
N CYS A 39 13.90 -3.41 6.63
CA CYS A 39 14.24 -4.82 6.61
C CYS A 39 15.55 -5.16 7.30
N ASP A 40 16.52 -4.24 7.30
CA ASP A 40 17.74 -4.36 8.09
C ASP A 40 17.47 -4.27 9.60
N CYS A 41 16.40 -3.59 10.01
CA CYS A 41 15.96 -3.50 11.41
C CYS A 41 15.21 -4.75 11.88
N GLU A 42 14.12 -5.11 11.18
CA GLU A 42 13.17 -6.13 11.65
C GLU A 42 13.55 -7.55 11.17
N GLY A 43 14.39 -7.64 10.13
CA GLY A 43 14.78 -8.89 9.50
C GLY A 43 13.70 -9.42 8.56
N CYS A 44 13.68 -8.92 7.33
CA CYS A 44 12.78 -9.38 6.26
C CYS A 44 13.28 -10.61 5.49
N ASP A 45 12.36 -11.33 4.87
CA ASP A 45 12.68 -12.13 3.69
C ASP A 45 12.46 -11.36 2.37
N GLU A 46 12.78 -11.99 1.23
CA GLU A 46 12.65 -11.35 -0.09
C GLU A 46 11.20 -11.01 -0.44
N GLY A 47 10.22 -11.75 0.10
CA GLY A 47 8.80 -11.44 -0.05
C GLY A 47 8.43 -10.17 0.69
N ASP A 48 8.76 -10.09 1.98
CA ASP A 48 8.45 -8.93 2.82
C ASP A 48 9.06 -7.63 2.26
N PHE A 49 10.30 -7.70 1.76
CA PHE A 49 10.94 -6.55 1.10
C PHE A 49 10.16 -6.09 -0.15
N ASN A 50 9.74 -7.02 -1.00
CA ASN A 50 8.98 -6.66 -2.21
C ASN A 50 7.60 -6.10 -1.85
N ASP A 51 6.93 -6.69 -0.85
CA ASP A 51 5.62 -6.21 -0.38
C ASP A 51 5.74 -4.78 0.19
N CYS A 52 6.82 -4.46 0.92
CA CYS A 52 7.10 -3.10 1.37
C CYS A 52 7.24 -2.11 0.20
N VAL A 53 8.03 -2.49 -0.81
CA VAL A 53 8.24 -1.64 -2.00
C VAL A 53 6.93 -1.44 -2.76
N ASP A 54 6.16 -2.50 -2.95
CA ASP A 54 4.86 -2.44 -3.64
C ASP A 54 3.88 -1.52 -2.91
N VAL A 55 3.82 -1.58 -1.57
CA VAL A 55 2.97 -0.67 -0.76
C VAL A 55 3.38 0.79 -0.93
N LEU A 56 4.68 1.10 -0.93
CA LEU A 56 5.15 2.47 -1.14
C LEU A 56 4.90 2.94 -2.57
N GLU A 57 5.04 2.08 -3.58
CA GLU A 57 4.73 2.40 -4.97
C GLU A 57 3.23 2.63 -5.20
N ASP A 58 2.37 1.84 -4.57
CA ASP A 58 0.91 2.01 -4.61
C ASP A 58 0.52 3.33 -3.92
N LEU A 59 1.06 3.62 -2.73
CA LEU A 59 0.80 4.88 -2.02
C LEU A 59 1.24 6.11 -2.84
N LYS A 60 2.37 6.02 -3.54
CA LYS A 60 2.82 7.06 -4.48
C LYS A 60 1.83 7.26 -5.63
N GLN A 61 1.31 6.16 -6.16
CA GLN A 61 0.35 6.21 -7.25
C GLN A 61 -0.98 6.83 -6.79
N ASP A 62 -1.45 6.48 -5.60
CA ASP A 62 -2.68 7.04 -5.01
C ASP A 62 -2.52 8.53 -4.72
N THR A 63 -1.44 8.91 -4.03
CA THR A 63 -1.13 10.33 -3.80
C THR A 63 -0.94 11.11 -5.09
N SER A 64 -0.41 10.50 -6.16
CA SER A 64 -0.31 11.16 -7.46
C SER A 64 -1.64 11.36 -8.18
N GLN A 65 -2.60 10.47 -7.96
CA GLN A 65 -3.94 10.63 -8.51
C GLN A 65 -4.69 11.78 -7.84
N GLU A 66 -4.48 11.97 -6.54
CA GLU A 66 -5.12 13.03 -5.74
C GLU A 66 -4.32 14.35 -5.67
N GLY A 67 -3.12 14.39 -6.29
CA GLY A 67 -2.28 15.59 -6.28
C GLY A 67 -1.55 15.85 -4.94
N CYS A 68 -1.45 14.81 -4.12
CA CYS A 68 -0.77 14.75 -2.82
C CYS A 68 0.72 14.33 -2.94
N GLU A 69 1.33 14.44 -4.13
CA GLU A 69 2.71 13.95 -4.30
C GLU A 69 3.72 14.68 -3.42
N SER A 70 3.44 15.93 -3.03
CA SER A 70 4.34 16.67 -2.13
C SER A 70 4.40 16.01 -0.76
N ASP A 71 3.23 15.71 -0.19
CA ASP A 71 3.12 15.16 1.17
C ASP A 71 3.74 13.76 1.22
N TYR A 72 3.53 12.96 0.16
CA TYR A 72 4.20 11.66 0.02
C TYR A 72 5.73 11.78 -0.03
N GLN A 73 6.27 12.77 -0.75
CA GLN A 73 7.72 12.99 -0.81
C GLN A 73 8.27 13.45 0.54
N ASP A 74 7.52 14.26 1.29
CA ASP A 74 7.90 14.71 2.62
C ASP A 74 7.89 13.53 3.62
N LEU A 75 6.88 12.65 3.57
CA LEU A 75 6.85 11.37 4.30
C LEU A 75 8.08 10.50 3.98
N LEU A 76 8.33 10.24 2.70
CA LEU A 76 9.48 9.43 2.28
C LEU A 76 10.82 10.03 2.74
N SER A 77 10.98 11.35 2.66
CA SER A 77 12.17 12.02 3.14
C SER A 77 12.30 11.96 4.66
N CYS A 78 11.18 11.95 5.39
CA CYS A 78 11.19 11.75 6.83
C CYS A 78 11.65 10.34 7.18
N LEU A 79 11.05 9.31 6.56
CA LEU A 79 11.41 7.90 6.78
C LEU A 79 12.90 7.66 6.50
N ASP A 80 13.43 8.10 5.36
CA ASP A 80 14.86 7.95 5.03
C ASP A 80 15.80 8.63 6.05
N SER A 81 15.37 9.73 6.66
CA SER A 81 16.22 10.55 7.53
C SER A 81 16.07 10.25 9.03
N LYS A 82 14.86 9.91 9.48
CA LYS A 82 14.50 9.86 10.90
C LYS A 82 14.02 8.48 11.36
N MET A 83 13.81 7.52 10.45
CA MET A 83 13.43 6.18 10.87
C MET A 83 14.52 5.59 11.77
N GLU A 84 14.13 5.25 13.00
CA GLU A 84 15.00 4.63 13.99
C GLU A 84 14.62 3.15 14.16
N CYS A 85 15.56 2.37 14.66
CA CYS A 85 15.36 0.96 14.96
C CYS A 85 15.53 0.78 16.47
N ASP A 86 14.45 0.47 17.18
CA ASP A 86 14.45 0.21 18.62
C ASP A 86 14.01 -1.23 18.88
N ASP A 87 14.86 -2.01 19.57
CA ASP A 87 14.58 -3.41 19.92
C ASP A 87 14.09 -4.32 18.76
N ASP A 88 14.69 -4.17 17.57
CA ASP A 88 14.35 -4.88 16.31
C ASP A 88 12.95 -4.53 15.74
N GLU A 89 12.39 -3.37 16.12
CA GLU A 89 11.16 -2.80 15.59
C GLU A 89 11.46 -1.42 14.97
N VAL A 90 10.80 -1.12 13.86
CA VAL A 90 10.89 0.20 13.22
C VAL A 90 10.09 1.23 14.01
N ASP A 91 10.76 2.30 14.44
CA ASP A 91 10.14 3.45 15.10
C ASP A 91 9.86 4.57 14.08
N LEU A 92 8.59 4.95 13.98
CA LEU A 92 8.07 5.97 13.09
C LEU A 92 7.54 7.20 13.84
N ASP A 93 7.71 7.28 15.17
CA ASP A 93 7.19 8.36 16.01
C ASP A 93 7.64 9.75 15.51
N ASP A 94 8.85 9.84 14.96
CA ASP A 94 9.43 11.08 14.45
C ASP A 94 8.87 11.51 13.07
N CYS A 95 8.04 10.67 12.44
CA CYS A 95 7.40 10.87 11.13
C CYS A 95 5.86 10.77 11.16
N GLU A 96 5.24 10.77 12.35
CA GLU A 96 3.78 10.72 12.48
C GLU A 96 3.08 11.92 11.80
N ASP A 97 3.67 13.11 11.89
CA ASP A 97 3.11 14.33 11.29
C ASP A 97 3.04 14.19 9.75
N GLU A 98 4.13 13.77 9.10
CA GLU A 98 4.15 13.58 7.64
C GLU A 98 3.23 12.42 7.19
N LEU A 99 3.02 11.41 8.05
CA LEU A 99 2.07 10.33 7.78
C LEU A 99 0.62 10.82 7.87
N GLU A 100 0.28 11.66 8.86
CA GLU A 100 -1.03 12.30 9.00
C GLU A 100 -1.32 13.22 7.82
N GLU A 101 -0.35 14.00 7.35
CA GLU A 101 -0.50 14.87 6.16
C GLU A 101 -0.85 14.07 4.89
N VAL A 102 -0.20 12.92 4.67
CA VAL A 102 -0.53 12.03 3.54
C VAL A 102 -1.94 11.44 3.70
N ALA A 103 -2.30 10.99 4.91
CA ALA A 103 -3.61 10.42 5.18
C ALA A 103 -4.73 11.45 4.98
N ASP A 104 -4.59 12.64 5.56
CA ASP A 104 -5.54 13.76 5.41
C ASP A 104 -5.74 14.12 3.94
N CYS A 105 -4.65 14.13 3.15
CA CYS A 105 -4.73 14.45 1.73
C CYS A 105 -5.49 13.39 0.92
N LEU A 106 -5.28 12.10 1.23
CA LEU A 106 -6.00 11.00 0.57
C LEU A 106 -7.47 10.90 1.00
N GLU A 107 -7.81 11.31 2.22
CA GLU A 107 -9.19 11.33 2.71
C GLU A 107 -10.02 12.49 2.12
N ASP A 108 -9.41 13.63 1.79
CA ASP A 108 -10.14 14.82 1.30
C ASP A 108 -10.77 14.59 -0.11
N ASP A 109 -10.14 13.81 -0.98
CA ASP A 109 -10.64 13.60 -2.36
C ASP A 109 -11.61 12.40 -2.51
N VAL A 110 -11.49 11.36 -1.67
CA VAL A 110 -12.51 10.29 -1.61
C VAL A 110 -13.84 10.83 -1.05
N LEU A 111 -13.77 11.91 -0.27
CA LEU A 111 -14.92 12.48 0.43
C LEU A 111 -15.40 13.82 -0.16
N GLY A 112 -15.80 13.76 -1.43
CA GLY A 112 -16.99 14.49 -1.90
C GLY A 112 -18.28 14.13 -1.10
N VAL A 113 -18.18 13.24 -0.12
CA VAL A 113 -19.13 12.96 0.95
C VAL A 113 -18.60 13.53 2.27
N ALA A 114 -19.08 14.73 2.60
CA ALA A 114 -18.95 15.39 3.90
C ALA A 114 -18.59 14.44 5.07
N TYR A 115 -17.32 14.44 5.48
CA TYR A 115 -17.00 14.09 6.85
C TYR A 115 -17.65 15.18 7.73
N GLU A 116 -18.81 14.86 8.32
CA GLU A 116 -19.23 15.61 9.49
C GLU A 116 -18.21 15.27 10.57
N SER A 117 -17.27 16.20 10.76
CA SER A 117 -16.33 16.27 11.87
C SER A 117 -17.14 16.26 13.17
N GLY A 118 -17.48 15.06 13.62
CA GLY A 118 -18.18 14.76 14.85
C GLY A 118 -17.23 14.97 16.02
N GLY A 119 -17.16 16.22 16.48
CA GLY A 119 -16.54 16.58 17.75
C GLY A 119 -16.96 15.61 18.85
N SER A 120 -15.94 15.06 19.50
CA SER A 120 -16.02 14.32 20.75
C SER A 120 -16.68 15.21 21.81
N ASP A 121 -17.99 15.04 22.03
CA ASP A 121 -18.68 15.67 23.15
C ASP A 121 -19.89 14.83 23.63
N ASN A 122 -19.64 14.18 24.77
CA ASN A 122 -20.54 13.93 25.89
C ASN A 122 -21.62 12.83 25.81
N ASP A 123 -21.54 11.97 26.82
CA ASP A 123 -22.59 11.19 27.47
C ASP A 123 -24.01 11.78 27.34
N ASN A 124 -25.00 10.93 27.06
CA ASN A 124 -26.19 10.68 27.92
C ASN A 124 -27.26 9.86 27.16
N ASP A 125 -27.60 8.69 27.71
CA ASP A 125 -28.89 7.99 27.67
C ASP A 125 -29.83 8.24 26.47
N VAL A 126 -29.79 7.34 25.48
CA VAL A 126 -30.90 7.12 24.54
C VAL A 126 -31.27 5.63 24.53
N PRO A 127 -32.56 5.25 24.73
CA PRO A 127 -32.96 3.86 24.73
C PRO A 127 -32.89 3.28 23.31
N ASN A 128 -32.37 2.06 23.24
CA ASN A 128 -32.51 1.14 22.11
C ASN A 128 -33.97 1.13 21.63
N ASP A 129 -34.19 1.42 20.34
CA ASP A 129 -35.17 0.79 19.42
C ASP A 129 -35.45 1.73 18.22
N VAL A 130 -34.47 1.89 17.32
CA VAL A 130 -34.70 2.28 15.93
C VAL A 130 -33.69 1.51 15.06
N PRO A 131 -34.11 0.77 14.02
CA PRO A 131 -33.16 0.26 13.03
C PRO A 131 -32.58 1.46 12.29
N ASN A 132 -31.26 1.62 12.38
CA ASN A 132 -30.53 2.64 11.65
C ASN A 132 -30.49 2.24 10.16
N GLU A 133 -31.54 2.57 9.41
CA GLU A 133 -31.53 2.63 7.95
C GLU A 133 -30.71 3.86 7.53
N GLY A 134 -29.39 3.80 7.77
CA GLY A 134 -28.42 4.74 7.22
C GLY A 134 -28.21 4.37 5.76
N GLY A 135 -28.51 5.30 4.86
CA GLY A 135 -28.52 5.07 3.42
C GLY A 135 -27.13 4.77 2.85
N GLY A 136 -26.75 3.50 2.90
CA GLY A 136 -25.83 2.93 1.92
C GLY A 136 -26.53 2.92 0.56
N GLY A 137 -25.82 3.36 -0.48
CA GLY A 137 -26.36 3.31 -1.83
C GLY A 137 -26.68 1.86 -2.21
N ALA A 138 -27.55 1.65 -3.20
CA ALA A 138 -27.87 0.31 -3.69
C ALA A 138 -26.64 -0.57 -4.05
N CYS A 139 -25.45 0.02 -4.19
CA CYS A 139 -24.20 -0.69 -4.43
C CYS A 139 -23.49 -1.22 -3.17
N ASP A 140 -23.80 -0.73 -1.97
CA ASP A 140 -23.21 -1.26 -0.72
C ASP A 140 -23.75 -2.67 -0.42
N GLU A 141 -25.06 -2.87 -0.59
CA GLU A 141 -25.68 -4.21 -0.50
C GLU A 141 -25.13 -5.17 -1.57
N ILE A 142 -24.76 -4.65 -2.75
CA ILE A 142 -24.17 -5.45 -3.84
C ILE A 142 -22.72 -5.84 -3.50
N LYS A 143 -21.94 -4.94 -2.89
CA LYS A 143 -20.57 -5.21 -2.44
C LYS A 143 -20.54 -6.32 -1.38
N ASP A 144 -21.45 -6.27 -0.42
CA ASP A 144 -21.61 -7.31 0.60
C ASP A 144 -21.98 -8.66 -0.02
N CYS A 145 -22.87 -8.66 -1.02
CA CYS A 145 -23.22 -9.84 -1.80
C CYS A 145 -22.03 -10.43 -2.57
N CYS A 146 -21.18 -9.59 -3.18
CA CYS A 146 -19.98 -10.03 -3.89
C CYS A 146 -18.98 -10.72 -2.94
N ILE A 147 -18.74 -10.12 -1.76
CA ILE A 147 -17.84 -10.66 -0.75
C ILE A 147 -18.37 -12.02 -0.26
N ALA A 148 -19.65 -12.11 0.09
CA ALA A 148 -20.27 -13.36 0.56
C ALA A 148 -20.23 -14.48 -0.49
N ALA A 149 -20.42 -14.15 -1.78
CA ALA A 149 -20.33 -15.11 -2.86
C ALA A 149 -18.88 -15.56 -3.11
N ALA A 150 -17.91 -14.63 -3.03
CA ALA A 150 -16.49 -14.93 -3.18
C ALA A 150 -15.99 -15.90 -2.10
N GLU A 151 -16.44 -15.71 -0.85
CA GLU A 151 -16.14 -16.63 0.25
C GLU A 151 -16.68 -18.05 0.00
N GLN A 152 -17.94 -18.18 -0.44
CA GLN A 152 -18.53 -19.49 -0.73
C GLN A 152 -17.84 -20.20 -1.91
N ALA A 153 -17.39 -19.44 -2.91
CA ALA A 153 -16.68 -19.96 -4.06
C ALA A 153 -15.18 -20.19 -3.81
N MET A 154 -14.66 -19.87 -2.61
CA MET A 154 -13.23 -19.93 -2.28
C MET A 154 -12.36 -19.12 -3.26
N VAL A 155 -12.86 -17.97 -3.71
CA VAL A 155 -12.14 -17.04 -4.60
C VAL A 155 -11.80 -15.76 -3.85
N SER A 156 -10.80 -15.03 -4.35
CA SER A 156 -10.33 -13.81 -3.69
C SER A 156 -11.39 -12.70 -3.73
N THR A 157 -11.66 -12.11 -2.56
CA THR A 157 -12.52 -10.93 -2.38
C THR A 157 -11.92 -9.67 -3.00
N ALA A 158 -10.63 -9.69 -3.38
CA ALA A 158 -9.98 -8.59 -4.11
C ALA A 158 -10.67 -8.28 -5.45
N SER A 159 -11.37 -9.26 -6.03
CA SER A 159 -12.18 -9.05 -7.24
C SER A 159 -13.44 -8.19 -7.02
N CYS A 160 -13.82 -7.93 -5.76
CA CYS A 160 -14.95 -7.09 -5.37
C CYS A 160 -14.56 -5.63 -5.03
N VAL A 161 -13.28 -5.25 -5.14
CA VAL A 161 -12.80 -3.90 -4.77
C VAL A 161 -13.28 -2.82 -5.77
N GLY A 162 -13.65 -3.19 -7.00
CA GLY A 162 -14.11 -2.25 -8.03
C GLY A 162 -15.59 -1.83 -7.97
N TYR A 163 -16.35 -2.21 -6.93
CA TYR A 163 -17.79 -1.92 -6.82
C TYR A 163 -18.11 -0.52 -6.26
N ASP A 164 -17.12 0.36 -6.11
CA ASP A 164 -17.28 1.75 -5.64
C ASP A 164 -17.83 2.72 -6.71
N SER A 165 -18.49 2.18 -7.74
CA SER A 165 -18.95 2.99 -8.86
C SER A 165 -20.26 3.70 -8.52
N ALA A 166 -20.27 5.04 -8.62
CA ALA A 166 -21.39 5.92 -8.28
C ALA A 166 -22.71 5.72 -9.06
N THR A 167 -22.82 4.68 -9.91
CA THR A 167 -24.02 4.44 -10.72
C THR A 167 -24.44 2.98 -10.74
N GLU A 168 -25.76 2.75 -10.65
CA GLU A 168 -26.41 1.44 -10.76
C GLU A 168 -25.98 0.64 -12.01
N ALA A 169 -25.70 1.34 -13.11
CA ALA A 169 -25.31 0.72 -14.38
C ALA A 169 -23.92 0.05 -14.34
N SER A 170 -22.98 0.59 -13.57
CA SER A 170 -21.64 0.03 -13.42
C SER A 170 -21.61 -1.13 -12.43
N CYS A 171 -22.44 -1.08 -11.37
CA CYS A 171 -22.67 -2.22 -10.47
C CYS A 171 -23.30 -3.41 -11.23
N GLN A 172 -24.31 -3.17 -12.09
CA GLN A 172 -24.93 -4.23 -12.90
C GLN A 172 -23.96 -4.86 -13.91
N ALA A 173 -23.11 -4.06 -14.55
CA ALA A 173 -22.13 -4.57 -15.52
C ALA A 173 -21.08 -5.48 -14.86
N ALA A 174 -20.71 -5.22 -13.62
CA ALA A 174 -19.80 -6.06 -12.85
C ALA A 174 -20.45 -7.39 -12.42
N ILE A 175 -21.73 -7.36 -12.02
CA ILE A 175 -22.52 -8.57 -11.76
C ILE A 175 -22.59 -9.45 -13.02
N ASP A 176 -22.94 -8.89 -14.18
CA ASP A 176 -23.04 -9.64 -15.44
C ASP A 176 -21.71 -10.28 -15.86
N ALA A 177 -20.58 -9.63 -15.55
CA ALA A 177 -19.24 -10.15 -15.77
C ALA A 177 -18.86 -11.29 -14.80
N TYR A 178 -19.48 -11.35 -13.62
CA TYR A 178 -19.24 -12.39 -12.62
C TYR A 178 -20.20 -13.59 -12.74
N VAL A 179 -21.37 -13.39 -13.33
CA VAL A 179 -22.35 -14.46 -13.65
C VAL A 179 -21.95 -15.24 -14.92
N THR A 180 -20.96 -14.76 -15.67
CA THR A 180 -20.50 -15.40 -16.92
C THR A 180 -19.65 -16.69 -16.80
N PRO A 181 -19.01 -17.06 -15.68
CA PRO A 181 -18.43 -18.38 -15.52
C PRO A 181 -19.54 -19.43 -15.30
N PRO A 182 -19.54 -20.56 -16.04
CA PRO A 182 -20.53 -21.61 -15.84
C PRO A 182 -20.32 -22.30 -14.48
N GLY A 183 -21.29 -22.15 -13.56
CA GLY A 183 -21.37 -22.95 -12.33
C GLY A 183 -21.42 -22.17 -11.01
N VAL A 184 -21.52 -20.84 -11.04
CA VAL A 184 -21.77 -20.04 -9.83
C VAL A 184 -23.26 -19.68 -9.82
N ASP A 185 -24.02 -20.31 -8.93
CA ASP A 185 -25.42 -19.95 -8.70
C ASP A 185 -25.44 -18.70 -7.81
N VAL A 186 -26.09 -17.63 -8.28
CA VAL A 186 -26.30 -16.41 -7.48
C VAL A 186 -27.24 -16.73 -6.33
N LEU A 187 -26.90 -16.32 -5.11
CA LEU A 187 -27.78 -16.47 -3.97
C LEU A 187 -29.09 -15.70 -4.23
N PRO A 188 -30.26 -16.24 -3.85
CA PRO A 188 -31.55 -15.59 -4.11
C PRO A 188 -31.71 -14.25 -3.38
N GLU A 189 -30.89 -13.99 -2.36
CA GLU A 189 -30.80 -12.71 -1.66
C GLU A 189 -30.04 -11.62 -2.43
N CYS A 190 -29.35 -11.99 -3.52
CA CYS A 190 -28.61 -11.06 -4.39
C CYS A 190 -29.25 -10.92 -5.79
N ASP A 191 -30.51 -11.33 -5.96
CA ASP A 191 -31.29 -11.15 -7.20
C ASP A 191 -32.05 -9.82 -7.17
N PHE A 192 -31.38 -8.74 -7.57
CA PHE A 192 -31.97 -7.40 -7.67
C PHE A 192 -32.72 -7.28 -9.01
N GLN A 193 -34.04 -7.53 -9.01
CA GLN A 193 -34.93 -7.37 -10.18
C GLN A 193 -35.60 -5.99 -10.26
#